data_AF-A0A8I0TAS8-F1
#
_entry.id   AF-A0A8I0TAS8-F1
#
_cell.length_a   1.000
_cell.length_b   1.000
_cell.length_c   1.000
_cell.angle_alpha   90.00
_cell.angle_beta   90.00
_cell.angle_gamma   90.00
#
_symmetry.space_group_name_H-M   'P 1'
#
loop_
_entity.id
_entity.type
_entity.pdbx_description
1 polymer ?
#
loop_
_entity_poly.entity_id
_entity_poly.type
_entity_poly.pdbx_seq_one_letter_code
_entity_poly.pdbx_strand_id
1 'polypeptide(L)' 'MLMFWIDFLARLRLWRQRKRTRTLLASFDDRMLKDIGLSPADVRREASKPFWKQ' A
#
# COMPACT_ATOMS: atom_id res chain seq x y z
N MET A 1 -21.91 10.64 17.38
CA MET A 1 -21.61 11.50 16.20
C MET A 1 -20.10 11.70 15.97
N LEU A 2 -19.30 12.06 16.99
CA LEU A 2 -17.85 12.29 16.86
C LEU A 2 -17.02 11.04 16.45
N MET A 3 -17.42 9.86 16.94
CA MET A 3 -16.69 8.60 16.76
C MET A 3 -16.61 8.15 15.29
N PHE A 4 -17.71 8.35 14.53
CA PHE A 4 -17.76 8.07 13.09
C PHE A 4 -16.76 8.91 12.28
N TRP A 5 -16.54 10.17 12.67
CA TRP A 5 -15.57 11.04 12.00
C TRP A 5 -14.13 10.58 12.26
N ILE A 6 -13.83 10.10 13.46
CA ILE A 6 -12.51 9.53 13.80
C ILE A 6 -12.25 8.26 12.99
N ASP A 7 -13.23 7.35 12.92
CA ASP A 7 -13.12 6.11 12.12
C ASP A 7 -12.94 6.38 10.63
N PHE A 8 -13.60 7.41 10.12
CA PHE A 8 -13.46 7.84 8.73
C PHE A 8 -12.05 8.40 8.46
N LEU A 9 -11.54 9.27 9.33
CA LEU A 9 -10.20 9.81 9.23
C LEU A 9 -9.12 8.74 9.38
N ALA A 10 -9.31 7.76 10.27
CA ALA A 10 -8.42 6.61 10.44
C ALA A 10 -8.34 5.75 9.17
N ARG A 11 -9.49 5.48 8.54
CA ARG A 11 -9.57 4.76 7.24
C ARG A 11 -8.86 5.53 6.13
N LEU A 12 -9.09 6.84 6.01
CA LEU A 12 -8.38 7.68 5.04
C LEU A 12 -6.87 7.69 5.26
N ARG A 13 -6.41 7.76 6.52
CA ARG A 13 -4.98 7.71 6.86
C ARG A 13 -4.38 6.36 6.45
N LEU A 14 -5.06 5.26 6.73
CA LEU A 14 -4.62 3.92 6.33
C LEU A 14 -4.50 3.80 4.80
N TRP A 15 -5.47 4.33 4.06
CA TRP A 15 -5.42 4.32 2.59
C TRP A 15 -4.26 5.16 2.05
N ARG A 16 -4.01 6.35 2.60
CA ARG A 16 -2.84 7.17 2.23
C ARG A 16 -1.53 6.44 2.51
N GLN A 17 -1.41 5.82 3.69
CA GLN A 17 -0.23 5.06 4.07
C GLN A 17 0.01 3.91 3.09
N ARG A 18 -1.02 3.12 2.80
CA ARG A 18 -0.93 2.00 1.83
C ARG A 18 -0.56 2.48 0.43
N LYS A 19 -1.15 3.58 -0.06
CA LYS A 19 -0.79 4.18 -1.36
C LYS A 19 0.68 4.57 -1.39
N ARG A 20 1.18 5.21 -0.32
CA ARG A 20 2.59 5.61 -0.20
C ARG A 20 3.52 4.40 -0.18
N THR A 21 3.18 3.36 0.60
CA THR A 21 3.95 2.10 0.65
C THR A 21 3.99 1.40 -0.70
N ARG A 22 2.85 1.29 -1.41
CA ARG A 22 2.80 0.69 -2.76
C ARG A 22 3.61 1.48 -3.78
N THR A 23 3.57 2.81 -3.72
CA THR A 23 4.39 3.68 -4.60
C THR A 23 5.88 3.49 -4.32
N LEU A 24 6.26 3.41 -3.04
CA LEU A 24 7.65 3.18 -2.64
C LEU A 24 8.14 1.80 -3.08
N LEU A 25 7.36 0.75 -2.84
CA LEU A 25 7.69 -0.61 -3.29
C LEU A 25 7.77 -0.71 -4.81
N ALA A 26 6.93 0.01 -5.55
CA ALA A 26 6.99 0.07 -7.01
C ALA A 26 8.24 0.83 -7.52
N SER A 27 8.86 1.69 -6.70
CA SER A 27 10.13 2.35 -7.01
C SER A 27 11.36 1.54 -6.63
N PHE A 28 11.21 0.40 -5.95
CA PHE A 28 12.34 -0.47 -5.62
C PHE A 28 12.79 -1.24 -6.87
N ASP A 29 14.10 -1.28 -7.09
CA ASP A 29 14.70 -2.12 -8.13
C ASP A 29 14.65 -3.60 -7.72
N ASP A 30 14.75 -4.50 -8.69
CA ASP A 30 14.57 -5.95 -8.53
C ASP A 30 15.49 -6.55 -7.46
N ARG A 31 16.69 -5.99 -7.26
CA ARG A 31 17.61 -6.38 -6.18
C ARG A 31 17.09 -6.02 -4.80
N MET A 32 16.58 -4.80 -4.61
CA MET A 32 16.05 -4.35 -3.32
C MET A 32 14.81 -5.15 -2.92
N LEU A 33 13.99 -5.54 -3.90
CA LEU A 33 12.84 -6.43 -3.68
C LEU A 33 13.28 -7.83 -3.25
N LYS A 34 14.31 -8.39 -3.89
CA LYS A 34 14.89 -9.69 -3.49
C LYS A 34 15.48 -9.67 -2.09
N ASP A 35 16.16 -8.59 -1.69
CA ASP A 35 16.77 -8.47 -0.37
C ASP A 35 15.74 -8.51 0.78
N ILE A 36 14.51 -8.03 0.53
CA ILE A 36 13.38 -8.12 1.47
C ILE A 36 12.47 -9.34 1.22
N GLY A 37 12.88 -10.26 0.34
CA GLY A 37 12.16 -11.50 0.04
C GLY A 37 10.89 -11.32 -0.80
N LEU A 38 10.73 -10.20 -1.50
CA LEU A 38 9.59 -9.93 -2.37
C LEU A 38 9.91 -10.18 -3.85
N SER A 39 8.98 -10.80 -4.57
CA SER A 39 9.05 -10.89 -6.03
C SER A 39 8.53 -9.61 -6.68
N PRO A 40 9.21 -9.08 -7.73
CA PRO A 40 8.68 -7.98 -8.53
C PRO A 40 7.28 -8.25 -9.08
N ALA A 41 6.95 -9.51 -9.37
CA ALA A 41 5.62 -9.90 -9.84
C ALA A 41 4.55 -9.74 -8.74
N ASP A 42 4.88 -10.08 -7.48
CA ASP A 42 3.97 -9.91 -6.35
C ASP A 42 3.72 -8.43 -6.04
N VAL A 43 4.78 -7.61 -6.07
CA VAL A 43 4.67 -6.17 -5.87
C VAL A 43 3.82 -5.51 -6.95
N ARG A 44 4.01 -5.87 -8.23
CA ARG A 44 3.16 -5.38 -9.32
C ARG A 44 1.71 -5.80 -9.19
N ARG A 45 1.45 -7.05 -8.77
CA ARG A 45 0.09 -7.55 -8.51
C ARG A 45 -0.57 -6.81 -7.35
N GLU A 46 0.18 -6.50 -6.29
CA GLU A 46 -0.31 -5.76 -5.13
C GLU A 46 -0.55 -4.28 -5.47
N ALA A 47 0.33 -3.69 -6.28
CA ALA A 47 0.23 -2.30 -6.73
C ALA A 47 -0.96 -2.06 -7.68
N SER A 48 -1.34 -3.08 -8.48
CA SER A 48 -2.49 -2.98 -9.40
C SER A 48 -3.85 -3.15 -8.72
N LYS A 49 -3.90 -3.52 -7.44
CA LYS A 49 -5.17 -3.65 -6.71
C LYS A 49 -5.88 -2.30 -6.59
N PRO A 50 -7.20 -2.24 -6.86
CA PRO A 50 -7.97 -1.04 -6.63
C PRO A 50 -7.87 -0.57 -5.17
N PHE A 51 -7.94 0.75 -4.93
CA PHE A 51 -7.74 1.32 -3.59
C PHE A 51 -8.75 0.81 -2.55
N TRP A 52 -9.92 0.32 -2.99
CA TRP A 52 -10.99 -0.23 -2.15
C TRP A 52 -10.83 -1.72 -1.84
N LYS A 53 -9.89 -2.43 -2.48
CA LYS A 53 -9.70 -3.88 -2.33
C LYS A 53 -8.38 -4.18 -1.63
N GLN A 54 -8.43 -5.03 -0.60
CA GLN A 54 -7.25 -5.58 0.07
C GLN A 54 -6.59 -6.66 -0.79
#